data_AF-A0A3D0XZY1-F1
#
_entry.id   AF-A0A3D0XZY1-F1
#
_cell.length_a   1.000
_cell.length_b   1.000
_cell.length_c   1.000
_cell.angle_alpha   90.00
_cell.angle_beta   90.00
_cell.angle_gamma   90.00
#
_symmetry.space_group_name_H-M   'P 1'
#
loop_
_entity.id
_entity.type
_entity.pdbx_description
1 polymer ?
#
loop_
_entity_poly.entity_id
_entity_poly.type
_entity_poly.pdbx_seq_one_letter_code
_entity_poly.pdbx_strand_id
1 'polypeptide(L)'
;METFKSKKVMLVFLLVLLIMLLPTRIFAATQSVAIVKVENDYSIYIDGLENKDFKFAFTNQNPEDETSFESQLIPNWEDNNGVNIACLEEGTSLNLNEPVFMIVKVGEELSVTELDLNKAISKTDMASVEAITTIIDVDTTQTTTTSDNENGVVTTQTVGQVNIIESAEYNYTDYEYQYNLIKIDGTESETATKLSNLVDSLQSTYSTLSTYNKILKTAEIRDLYLSLREEAVYSKVNDYVIYQPEDSKEGDKYLVLLQQLSGKEVVREDIQFLICTEGHKQKVEKPLIEIKKATALPRTFDSIILLVVLAVIVITTIAVILRIRKLNKNEE
;
A
#
# COMPACT_ATOMS: atom_id res chain seq x y z
N MET A 1 -4.43 -31.74 -62.93
CA MET A 1 -4.85 -31.51 -61.53
C MET A 1 -3.70 -31.68 -60.52
N GLU A 2 -2.64 -32.44 -60.84
CA GLU A 2 -1.47 -32.61 -59.96
C GLU A 2 -0.54 -31.37 -59.85
N THR A 3 -0.36 -30.62 -60.93
CA THR A 3 0.51 -29.42 -60.94
C THR A 3 -0.01 -28.27 -60.07
N PHE A 4 -1.34 -28.19 -59.88
CA PHE A 4 -1.99 -27.16 -59.07
C PHE A 4 -1.90 -27.46 -57.56
N LYS A 5 -1.88 -28.74 -57.17
CA LYS A 5 -1.60 -29.17 -55.79
C LYS A 5 -0.14 -28.94 -55.43
N SER A 6 0.79 -29.28 -56.34
CA SER A 6 2.23 -29.08 -56.12
C SER A 6 2.63 -27.60 -55.93
N LYS A 7 2.07 -26.67 -56.72
CA LYS A 7 2.33 -25.22 -56.56
C LYS A 7 1.80 -24.66 -55.24
N LYS A 8 0.65 -25.14 -54.74
CA LYS A 8 0.11 -24.72 -53.44
C LYS A 8 0.95 -25.22 -52.26
N VAL A 9 1.48 -26.45 -52.36
CA VAL A 9 2.39 -26.99 -51.34
C VAL A 9 3.72 -26.23 -51.33
N MET A 10 4.27 -25.90 -52.51
CA MET A 10 5.50 -25.10 -52.63
C MET A 10 5.35 -23.69 -52.07
N LEU A 11 4.20 -23.03 -52.29
CA LEU A 11 3.92 -21.70 -51.75
C LEU A 11 3.82 -21.70 -50.21
N VAL A 12 3.16 -22.71 -49.63
CA VAL A 12 3.04 -22.87 -48.17
C VAL A 12 4.42 -23.14 -47.55
N PHE A 13 5.25 -23.98 -48.18
CA PHE A 13 6.59 -24.26 -47.70
C PHE A 13 7.48 -23.00 -47.72
N LEU A 14 7.37 -22.18 -48.77
CA LEU A 14 8.13 -20.92 -48.89
C LEU A 14 7.67 -19.86 -47.87
N LEU A 15 6.37 -19.83 -47.53
CA LEU A 15 5.83 -18.95 -46.49
C LEU A 15 6.32 -19.36 -45.09
N VAL A 16 6.35 -20.66 -44.80
CA VAL A 16 6.88 -21.19 -43.52
C VAL A 16 8.37 -20.91 -43.38
N LEU A 17 9.13 -21.02 -44.47
CA LEU A 17 10.57 -20.72 -44.48
C LEU A 17 10.85 -19.21 -44.31
N LEU A 18 9.96 -18.34 -44.82
CA LEU A 18 10.02 -16.89 -44.59
C LEU A 18 9.72 -16.51 -43.13
N ILE A 19 8.80 -17.22 -42.47
CA ILE A 19 8.47 -17.02 -41.05
C ILE A 19 9.64 -17.44 -40.14
N MET A 20 10.42 -18.46 -40.52
CA MET A 20 11.64 -18.86 -39.79
C MET A 20 12.82 -17.88 -39.98
N LEU A 21 12.80 -17.03 -41.01
CA LEU A 21 13.85 -16.04 -41.30
C LEU A 21 13.56 -14.65 -40.69
N LEU A 22 12.34 -14.44 -40.16
CA LEU A 22 12.08 -13.27 -39.33
C LEU A 22 12.85 -13.47 -38.02
N PRO A 23 13.70 -12.53 -37.59
CA PRO A 23 14.31 -12.63 -36.26
C PRO A 23 13.17 -12.75 -35.27
N THR A 24 13.12 -13.87 -34.54
CA THR A 24 12.24 -14.01 -33.40
C THR A 24 12.71 -12.97 -32.40
N ARG A 25 12.04 -11.82 -32.37
CA ARG A 25 12.13 -10.94 -31.20
C ARG A 25 11.56 -11.76 -30.06
N ILE A 26 12.46 -12.36 -29.29
CA ILE A 26 12.14 -12.90 -27.99
C ILE A 26 11.67 -11.67 -27.21
N PHE A 27 10.38 -11.60 -26.90
CA PHE A 27 9.91 -10.62 -25.96
C PHE A 27 10.62 -10.94 -24.64
N ALA A 28 11.46 -10.01 -24.17
CA ALA A 28 12.04 -10.08 -22.84
C ALA A 28 10.94 -10.40 -21.84
N ALA A 29 11.14 -11.39 -20.98
CA ALA A 29 10.24 -11.59 -19.86
C ALA A 29 10.31 -10.34 -18.98
N THR A 30 9.21 -9.63 -18.82
CA THR A 30 9.16 -8.45 -17.94
C THR A 30 8.96 -8.92 -16.51
N GLN A 31 9.84 -8.49 -15.60
CA GLN A 31 9.66 -8.73 -14.16
C GLN A 31 8.70 -7.70 -13.57
N SER A 32 7.82 -8.16 -12.68
CA SER A 32 6.97 -7.26 -11.90
C SER A 32 7.74 -6.74 -10.68
N VAL A 33 7.63 -5.44 -10.44
CA VAL A 33 8.45 -4.75 -9.42
C VAL A 33 7.62 -3.84 -8.53
N ALA A 34 8.02 -3.75 -7.27
CA ALA A 34 7.53 -2.75 -6.32
C ALA A 34 8.70 -1.85 -5.93
N ILE A 35 8.46 -0.54 -5.87
CA ILE A 35 9.53 0.46 -5.72
C ILE A 35 9.28 1.26 -4.44
N VAL A 36 10.30 1.32 -3.58
CA VAL A 36 10.29 2.12 -2.35
C VAL A 36 11.34 3.21 -2.49
N LYS A 37 10.92 4.46 -2.30
CA LYS A 37 11.84 5.60 -2.26
C LYS A 37 12.37 5.78 -0.84
N VAL A 38 13.69 5.72 -0.71
CA VAL A 38 14.41 5.87 0.56
C VAL A 38 15.33 7.08 0.43
N GLU A 39 14.91 8.20 0.99
CA GLU A 39 15.59 9.50 0.81
C GLU A 39 15.71 9.85 -0.69
N ASN A 40 16.89 9.76 -1.27
CA ASN A 40 17.16 10.00 -2.69
C ASN A 40 17.39 8.72 -3.51
N ASP A 41 17.40 7.55 -2.85
CA ASP A 41 17.62 6.25 -3.46
C ASP A 41 16.28 5.53 -3.71
N TYR A 42 16.32 4.48 -4.52
CA TYR A 42 15.19 3.58 -4.75
C TYR A 42 15.57 2.13 -4.47
N SER A 43 14.84 1.50 -3.55
CA SER A 43 14.86 0.05 -3.33
C SER A 43 13.80 -0.60 -4.21
N ILE A 44 14.19 -1.58 -5.02
CA ILE A 44 13.33 -2.25 -5.99
C ILE A 44 13.20 -3.72 -5.60
N TYR A 45 11.98 -4.10 -5.25
CA TYR A 45 11.59 -5.44 -4.86
C TYR A 45 11.00 -6.17 -6.07
N ILE A 46 11.57 -7.32 -6.41
CA ILE A 46 11.19 -8.07 -7.61
C ILE A 46 10.36 -9.29 -7.18
N ASP A 47 9.21 -9.48 -7.82
CA ASP A 47 8.31 -10.57 -7.49
C ASP A 47 9.00 -11.94 -7.60
N GLY A 48 8.83 -12.78 -6.58
CA GLY A 48 9.39 -14.14 -6.54
C GLY A 48 10.91 -14.24 -6.39
N LEU A 49 11.64 -13.14 -6.18
CA LEU A 49 13.11 -13.11 -6.01
C LEU A 49 13.58 -12.79 -4.59
N GLU A 50 12.66 -12.61 -3.63
CA GLU A 50 12.95 -12.19 -2.25
C GLU A 50 14.01 -13.02 -1.52
N ASN A 51 14.16 -14.30 -1.88
CA ASN A 51 15.13 -15.23 -1.27
C ASN A 51 15.99 -15.94 -2.33
N LYS A 52 16.18 -15.33 -3.50
CA LYS A 52 16.96 -15.91 -4.61
C LYS A 52 18.03 -14.94 -5.05
N ASP A 53 19.24 -15.44 -5.24
CA ASP A 53 20.33 -14.63 -5.78
C ASP A 53 20.00 -14.20 -7.21
N PHE A 54 20.24 -12.94 -7.49
CA PHE A 54 20.14 -12.39 -8.84
C PHE A 54 21.21 -11.32 -9.06
N LYS A 55 21.39 -10.91 -10.30
CA LYS A 55 22.19 -9.74 -10.63
C LYS A 55 21.32 -8.71 -11.34
N PHE A 56 21.66 -7.44 -11.23
CA PHE A 56 20.91 -6.38 -11.86
C PHE A 56 21.81 -5.28 -12.43
N ALA A 57 21.27 -4.50 -13.36
CA ALA A 57 21.85 -3.28 -13.88
C ALA A 57 20.74 -2.31 -14.29
N PHE A 58 21.08 -1.03 -14.45
CA PHE A 58 20.16 0.00 -14.91
C PHE A 58 20.72 0.76 -16.11
N THR A 59 19.82 1.22 -16.99
CA THR A 59 20.19 1.95 -18.21
C THR A 59 19.06 2.90 -18.62
N ASN A 60 19.39 4.02 -19.27
CA ASN A 60 18.39 4.86 -19.94
C ASN A 60 18.07 4.40 -21.37
N GLN A 61 18.82 3.43 -21.89
CA GLN A 61 18.62 2.88 -23.23
C GLN A 61 17.82 1.59 -23.13
N ASN A 62 16.72 1.49 -23.89
CA ASN A 62 16.02 0.22 -24.04
C ASN A 62 17.00 -0.81 -24.65
N PRO A 63 17.36 -1.89 -23.95
CA PRO A 63 18.31 -2.85 -24.47
C PRO A 63 17.74 -3.58 -25.70
N GLU A 64 18.33 -3.35 -26.88
CA GLU A 64 17.96 -4.08 -28.11
C GLU A 64 18.37 -5.57 -28.05
N ASP A 65 19.39 -5.88 -27.24
CA ASP A 65 19.89 -7.22 -26.91
C ASP A 65 20.19 -7.28 -25.41
N GLU A 66 19.53 -8.21 -24.70
CA GLU A 66 19.65 -8.42 -23.26
C GLU A 66 21.10 -8.70 -22.83
N THR A 67 21.91 -9.31 -23.70
CA THR A 67 23.28 -9.73 -23.40
C THR A 67 24.29 -8.58 -23.45
N SER A 68 23.93 -7.44 -24.06
CA SER A 68 24.82 -6.29 -24.21
C SER A 68 25.18 -5.60 -22.88
N PHE A 69 24.43 -5.91 -21.82
CA PHE A 69 24.59 -5.33 -20.48
C PHE A 69 25.19 -6.31 -19.46
N GLU A 70 25.58 -7.53 -19.85
CA GLU A 70 26.09 -8.53 -18.89
C GLU A 70 27.31 -8.05 -18.09
N SER A 71 28.17 -7.25 -18.71
CA SER A 71 29.36 -6.68 -18.06
C SER A 71 29.06 -5.62 -17.00
N GLN A 72 27.84 -5.08 -16.98
CA GLN A 72 27.40 -4.04 -16.05
C GLN A 72 26.58 -4.60 -14.88
N LEU A 73 26.28 -5.90 -14.89
CA LEU A 73 25.49 -6.57 -13.86
C LEU A 73 26.25 -6.64 -12.53
N ILE A 74 25.62 -6.14 -11.48
CA ILE A 74 26.07 -6.24 -10.09
C ILE A 74 25.16 -7.20 -9.30
N PRO A 75 25.66 -7.89 -8.25
CA PRO A 75 24.82 -8.78 -7.44
C PRO A 75 23.70 -8.02 -6.75
N ASN A 76 22.59 -8.72 -6.47
CA ASN A 76 21.51 -8.22 -5.61
C ASN A 76 22.06 -7.78 -4.25
N TRP A 77 21.31 -6.89 -3.63
CA TRP A 77 21.54 -6.50 -2.25
C TRP A 77 20.53 -7.22 -1.37
N GLU A 78 20.72 -7.14 -0.06
CA GLU A 78 19.75 -7.60 0.93
C GLU A 78 19.26 -6.38 1.72
N ASP A 79 17.95 -6.30 1.92
CA ASP A 79 17.39 -5.41 2.93
C ASP A 79 17.60 -5.99 4.34
N ASN A 80 17.15 -5.26 5.35
CA ASN A 80 17.47 -5.61 6.74
C ASN A 80 16.71 -6.83 7.28
N ASN A 81 15.80 -7.39 6.49
CA ASN A 81 15.09 -8.62 6.81
C ASN A 81 15.56 -9.78 5.94
N GLY A 82 16.70 -9.60 5.26
CA GLY A 82 17.28 -10.58 4.35
C GLY A 82 16.49 -10.72 3.06
N VAL A 83 15.68 -9.71 2.68
CA VAL A 83 14.97 -9.72 1.41
C VAL A 83 15.89 -9.22 0.32
N ASN A 84 16.06 -10.01 -0.74
CA ASN A 84 16.88 -9.63 -1.87
C ASN A 84 16.22 -8.49 -2.68
N ILE A 85 16.98 -7.43 -2.94
CA ILE A 85 16.54 -6.21 -3.65
C ILE A 85 17.55 -5.74 -4.69
N ALA A 86 17.07 -4.95 -5.66
CA ALA A 86 17.92 -4.09 -6.49
C ALA A 86 17.90 -2.67 -5.91
N CYS A 87 19.01 -1.93 -6.04
CA CYS A 87 19.13 -0.57 -5.51
C CYS A 87 19.59 0.41 -6.60
N LEU A 88 18.78 1.43 -6.86
CA LEU A 88 19.12 2.55 -7.72
C LEU A 88 19.53 3.73 -6.84
N GLU A 89 20.84 3.96 -6.73
CA GLU A 89 21.45 4.97 -5.86
C GLU A 89 21.41 6.40 -6.44
N GLU A 90 21.39 7.38 -5.55
CA GLU A 90 21.62 8.78 -5.83
C GLU A 90 23.03 8.99 -6.43
N GLY A 91 23.11 9.83 -7.46
CA GLY A 91 24.39 10.10 -8.15
C GLY A 91 24.76 9.07 -9.21
N THR A 92 23.86 8.13 -9.52
CA THR A 92 23.93 7.36 -10.77
C THR A 92 24.11 8.28 -11.98
N SER A 93 24.81 7.81 -13.01
CA SER A 93 24.96 8.55 -14.27
C SER A 93 23.67 8.58 -15.11
N LEU A 94 22.59 7.98 -14.62
CA LEU A 94 21.31 7.91 -15.30
C LEU A 94 20.55 9.24 -15.20
N ASN A 95 19.92 9.62 -16.30
CA ASN A 95 18.95 10.70 -16.32
C ASN A 95 17.59 10.15 -15.86
N LEU A 96 17.17 10.48 -14.65
CA LEU A 96 15.87 10.03 -14.10
C LEU A 96 14.66 10.71 -14.75
N ASN A 97 14.87 11.70 -15.64
CA ASN A 97 13.82 12.28 -16.47
C ASN A 97 13.61 11.53 -17.80
N GLU A 98 14.47 10.55 -18.11
CA GLU A 98 14.32 9.64 -19.24
C GLU A 98 13.86 8.27 -18.74
N PRO A 99 13.30 7.40 -19.62
CA PRO A 99 12.97 6.04 -19.25
C PRO A 99 14.17 5.34 -18.60
N VAL A 100 13.93 4.64 -17.49
CA VAL A 100 14.94 3.85 -16.80
C VAL A 100 14.55 2.39 -16.95
N PHE A 101 15.42 1.58 -17.56
CA PHE A 101 15.24 0.14 -17.67
C PHE A 101 16.12 -0.56 -16.65
N MET A 102 15.54 -1.54 -15.97
CA MET A 102 16.25 -2.48 -15.13
C MET A 102 16.43 -3.79 -15.88
N ILE A 103 17.66 -4.30 -15.88
CA ILE A 103 17.97 -5.64 -16.36
C ILE A 103 18.18 -6.53 -15.13
N VAL A 104 17.61 -7.73 -15.12
CA VAL A 104 17.75 -8.71 -14.05
C VAL A 104 18.18 -10.05 -14.63
N LYS A 105 19.24 -10.64 -14.05
CA LYS A 105 19.76 -11.97 -14.39
C LYS A 105 19.56 -12.95 -13.24
N VAL A 106 18.86 -14.06 -13.50
CA VAL A 106 18.67 -15.18 -12.57
C VAL A 106 19.21 -16.45 -13.23
N GLY A 107 20.34 -16.96 -12.75
CA GLY A 107 21.06 -18.02 -13.47
C GLY A 107 21.48 -17.55 -14.86
N GLU A 108 20.96 -18.20 -15.91
CA GLU A 108 21.20 -17.82 -17.32
C GLU A 108 20.05 -16.99 -17.91
N GLU A 109 18.94 -16.82 -17.19
CA GLU A 109 17.78 -16.08 -17.68
C GLU A 109 17.96 -14.58 -17.45
N LEU A 110 17.72 -13.80 -18.49
CA LEU A 110 17.71 -12.34 -18.46
C LEU A 110 16.29 -11.82 -18.64
N SER A 111 16.03 -10.68 -18.01
CA SER A 111 14.74 -10.00 -18.07
C SER A 111 14.96 -8.50 -18.02
N VAL A 112 14.08 -7.76 -18.69
CA VAL A 112 14.15 -6.30 -18.79
C VAL A 112 12.81 -5.71 -18.41
N THR A 113 12.83 -4.75 -17.50
CA THR A 113 11.64 -4.03 -17.03
C THR A 113 11.89 -2.54 -17.09
N GLU A 114 11.00 -1.80 -17.74
CA GLU A 114 10.94 -0.34 -17.62
C GLU A 114 10.39 0.04 -16.25
N LEU A 115 11.13 0.87 -15.51
CA LEU A 115 10.75 1.32 -14.18
C LEU A 115 9.93 2.60 -14.26
N ASP A 116 8.76 2.57 -13.63
CA ASP A 116 7.97 3.77 -13.37
C ASP A 116 8.24 4.28 -11.95
N LEU A 117 9.23 5.16 -11.82
CA LEU A 117 9.64 5.73 -10.53
C LEU A 117 8.56 6.60 -9.88
N ASN A 118 7.53 7.02 -10.62
CA ASN A 118 6.39 7.75 -10.05
C ASN A 118 5.48 6.85 -9.21
N LYS A 119 5.54 5.53 -9.43
CA LYS A 119 4.84 4.54 -8.59
C LYS A 119 5.57 4.22 -7.30
N ALA A 120 6.75 4.82 -7.07
CA ALA A 120 7.48 4.60 -5.85
C ALA A 120 6.68 5.09 -4.64
N ILE A 121 6.59 4.25 -3.60
CA ILE A 121 6.05 4.67 -2.31
C ILE A 121 7.18 5.17 -1.42
N SER A 122 6.98 6.32 -0.77
CA SER A 122 7.95 6.81 0.20
C SER A 122 7.83 6.04 1.51
N LYS A 123 8.94 5.89 2.22
CA LYS A 123 8.95 5.31 3.56
C LYS A 123 7.97 5.99 4.53
N THR A 124 7.82 7.31 4.41
CA THR A 124 6.89 8.09 5.23
C THR A 124 5.44 7.71 4.94
N ASP A 125 5.08 7.54 3.66
CA ASP A 125 3.74 7.10 3.29
C ASP A 125 3.45 5.68 3.78
N MET A 126 4.44 4.78 3.69
CA MET A 126 4.29 3.43 4.24
C MET A 126 4.01 3.49 5.74
N ALA A 127 4.75 4.34 6.48
CA ALA A 127 4.54 4.53 7.90
C ALA A 127 3.14 5.07 8.24
N SER A 128 2.67 6.04 7.46
CA SER A 128 1.33 6.59 7.60
C SER A 128 0.26 5.53 7.39
N VAL A 129 0.42 4.68 6.36
CA VAL A 129 -0.52 3.57 6.08
C VAL A 129 -0.53 2.52 7.20
N GLU A 130 0.60 2.23 7.83
CA GLU A 130 0.64 1.31 8.98
C GLU A 130 -0.04 1.88 10.23
N ALA A 131 0.02 3.20 10.38
CA ALA A 131 -0.51 3.89 11.55
C ALA A 131 -2.01 4.17 11.47
N ILE A 132 -2.64 4.07 10.29
CA ILE A 132 -4.09 4.30 10.15
C ILE A 132 -4.87 3.45 11.15
N THR A 133 -6.01 3.95 11.58
CA THR A 133 -6.86 3.44 12.67
C THR A 133 -6.28 3.60 14.08
N THR A 134 -5.05 4.11 14.22
CA THR A 134 -4.38 4.22 15.53
C THR A 134 -3.78 5.60 15.80
N ILE A 135 -3.91 6.55 14.86
CA ILE A 135 -3.38 7.92 15.02
C ILE A 135 -4.24 8.72 15.99
N ILE A 136 -5.56 8.51 15.94
CA ILE A 136 -6.53 9.12 16.83
C ILE A 136 -7.25 7.99 17.56
N ASP A 137 -7.08 7.93 18.88
CA ASP A 137 -7.71 6.92 19.71
C ASP A 137 -9.23 7.12 19.73
N VAL A 138 -9.97 6.05 19.46
CA VAL A 138 -11.44 6.05 19.49
C VAL A 138 -11.99 4.82 20.21
N ASP A 139 -13.16 4.99 20.82
CA ASP A 139 -14.00 3.91 21.34
C ASP A 139 -15.25 3.78 20.46
N THR A 140 -15.34 2.67 19.72
CA THR A 140 -16.46 2.33 18.84
C THR A 140 -17.46 1.38 19.51
N THR A 141 -17.29 1.08 20.79
CA THR A 141 -18.16 0.15 21.54
C THR A 141 -19.33 0.85 22.24
N GLN A 142 -19.31 2.18 22.27
CA GLN A 142 -20.32 2.97 22.96
C GLN A 142 -21.61 3.09 22.13
N THR A 143 -22.71 3.33 22.84
CA THR A 143 -24.03 3.55 22.24
C THR A 143 -24.72 4.75 22.88
N THR A 144 -25.53 5.45 22.12
CA THR A 144 -26.47 6.47 22.64
C THR A 144 -27.88 5.93 22.59
N THR A 145 -28.65 6.27 23.62
CA THR A 145 -30.06 5.90 23.74
C THR A 145 -30.94 7.15 23.74
N THR A 146 -31.82 7.26 22.75
CA THR A 146 -32.87 8.29 22.71
C THR A 146 -34.23 7.67 23.08
N SER A 147 -35.15 8.48 23.58
CA SER A 147 -36.50 8.01 23.94
C SER A 147 -37.54 9.03 23.55
N ASP A 148 -38.50 8.59 22.73
CA ASP A 148 -39.63 9.40 22.30
C ASP A 148 -40.93 8.87 22.89
N ASN A 149 -41.83 9.78 23.25
CA ASN A 149 -43.14 9.47 23.79
C ASN A 149 -44.21 10.04 22.85
N GLU A 150 -44.69 9.18 21.97
CA GLU A 150 -45.85 9.47 21.13
C GLU A 150 -47.04 8.64 21.61
N ASN A 151 -48.16 9.31 21.88
CA ASN A 151 -49.43 8.68 22.28
C ASN A 151 -49.34 7.71 23.48
N GLY A 152 -48.41 7.95 24.42
CA GLY A 152 -48.25 7.14 25.63
C GLY A 152 -47.40 5.87 25.45
N VAL A 153 -46.81 5.67 24.27
CA VAL A 153 -45.83 4.60 24.01
C VAL A 153 -44.44 5.22 24.03
N VAL A 154 -43.62 4.79 24.99
CA VAL A 154 -42.20 5.17 25.03
C VAL A 154 -41.44 4.24 24.08
N THR A 155 -40.91 4.81 23.01
CA THR A 155 -40.00 4.11 22.09
C THR A 155 -38.59 4.52 22.43
N THR A 156 -37.76 3.54 22.75
CA THR A 156 -36.35 3.74 23.06
C THR A 156 -35.52 3.19 21.92
N GLN A 157 -34.70 4.05 21.30
CA GLN A 157 -33.80 3.67 20.24
C GLN A 157 -32.36 3.74 20.76
N THR A 158 -31.61 2.64 20.64
CA THR A 158 -30.19 2.62 20.98
C THR A 158 -29.38 2.46 19.70
N VAL A 159 -28.47 3.40 19.45
CA VAL A 159 -27.61 3.45 18.25
C VAL A 159 -26.13 3.48 18.64
N GLY A 160 -25.28 2.94 17.78
CA GLY A 160 -23.82 2.97 17.93
C GLY A 160 -23.24 4.37 17.69
N GLN A 161 -22.06 4.61 18.25
CA GLN A 161 -21.31 5.85 18.05
C GLN A 161 -19.81 5.63 18.13
N VAL A 162 -19.05 6.57 17.57
CA VAL A 162 -17.59 6.64 17.73
C VAL A 162 -17.27 7.76 18.71
N ASN A 163 -16.60 7.44 19.82
CA ASN A 163 -16.14 8.41 20.80
C ASN A 163 -14.63 8.62 20.64
N ILE A 164 -14.20 9.86 20.46
CA ILE A 164 -12.76 10.19 20.45
C ILE A 164 -12.26 10.18 21.89
N ILE A 165 -11.17 9.45 22.15
CA ILE A 165 -10.54 9.36 23.46
C ILE A 165 -9.46 10.42 23.56
N GLU A 166 -9.65 11.38 24.46
CA GLU A 166 -8.67 12.42 24.71
C GLU A 166 -7.65 11.96 25.76
N SER A 167 -6.39 11.85 25.34
CA SER A 167 -5.28 11.57 26.25
C SER A 167 -4.98 12.80 27.12
N ALA A 168 -4.99 12.61 28.44
CA ALA A 168 -4.65 13.65 29.43
C ALA A 168 -3.23 14.22 29.29
N GLU A 169 -2.35 13.57 28.52
CA GLU A 169 -0.94 13.94 28.34
C GLU A 169 -0.75 15.24 27.51
N TYR A 170 -1.76 15.63 26.73
CA TYR A 170 -1.60 16.64 25.68
C TYR A 170 -2.33 17.96 25.92
N ASN A 171 -3.07 18.14 27.03
CA ASN A 171 -3.74 19.41 27.39
C ASN A 171 -4.46 20.07 26.18
N TYR A 172 -5.35 19.32 25.53
CA TYR A 172 -5.97 19.63 24.24
C TYR A 172 -7.11 20.68 24.29
N THR A 173 -6.98 21.81 24.99
CA THR A 173 -8.06 22.83 24.99
C THR A 173 -8.21 23.60 23.68
N ASP A 174 -7.27 23.46 22.75
CA ASP A 174 -7.20 24.25 21.50
C ASP A 174 -7.43 23.42 20.22
N TYR A 175 -7.82 22.14 20.35
CA TYR A 175 -7.96 21.25 19.21
C TYR A 175 -9.43 20.94 18.90
N GLU A 176 -9.76 21.00 17.62
CA GLU A 176 -11.08 20.61 17.11
C GLU A 176 -10.96 19.34 16.27
N TYR A 177 -12.03 18.56 16.22
CA TYR A 177 -12.10 17.38 15.37
C TYR A 177 -13.14 17.55 14.29
N GLN A 178 -12.86 17.00 13.12
CA GLN A 178 -13.76 16.97 11.98
C GLN A 178 -13.80 15.57 11.39
N TYR A 179 -14.95 15.19 10.84
CA TYR A 179 -15.16 13.87 10.28
C TYR A 179 -15.94 13.89 8.97
N ASN A 180 -15.73 12.88 8.14
CA ASN A 180 -16.57 12.58 6.99
C ASN A 180 -16.97 11.09 7.04
N LEU A 181 -18.25 10.79 6.85
CA LEU A 181 -18.78 9.42 6.81
C LEU A 181 -19.02 9.00 5.37
N ILE A 182 -18.47 7.87 4.99
CA ILE A 182 -18.65 7.30 3.65
C ILE A 182 -19.20 5.89 3.80
N LYS A 183 -20.39 5.64 3.25
CA LYS A 183 -21.02 4.32 3.31
C LYS A 183 -20.17 3.29 2.57
N ILE A 184 -20.07 2.08 3.12
CA ILE A 184 -19.40 0.94 2.49
C ILE A 184 -20.49 -0.03 2.03
N ASP A 185 -20.92 0.11 0.77
CA ASP A 185 -22.02 -0.69 0.20
C ASP A 185 -21.70 -1.29 -1.18
N GLY A 186 -20.45 -1.14 -1.66
CA GLY A 186 -19.97 -1.71 -2.92
C GLY A 186 -20.55 -1.10 -4.20
N THR A 187 -21.59 -0.25 -4.12
CA THR A 187 -22.24 0.34 -5.30
C THR A 187 -22.04 1.85 -5.38
N GLU A 188 -22.27 2.58 -4.29
CA GLU A 188 -22.22 4.05 -4.30
C GLU A 188 -20.84 4.56 -3.87
N SER A 189 -20.06 3.70 -3.21
CA SER A 189 -18.70 4.03 -2.76
C SER A 189 -17.73 2.89 -3.03
N GLU A 190 -17.38 2.72 -4.32
CA GLU A 190 -16.43 1.70 -4.76
C GLU A 190 -15.05 1.92 -4.11
N THR A 191 -14.58 3.17 -4.03
CA THR A 191 -13.28 3.53 -3.45
C THR A 191 -13.19 3.16 -1.97
N ALA A 192 -14.19 3.52 -1.14
CA ALA A 192 -14.17 3.15 0.28
C ALA A 192 -14.33 1.63 0.48
N THR A 193 -15.10 0.97 -0.37
CA THR A 193 -15.24 -0.50 -0.34
C THR A 193 -13.92 -1.20 -0.66
N LYS A 194 -13.20 -0.75 -1.70
CA LYS A 194 -11.87 -1.27 -2.03
C LYS A 194 -10.89 -1.05 -0.89
N LEU A 195 -10.85 0.15 -0.32
CA LEU A 195 -9.99 0.48 0.80
C LEU A 195 -10.27 -0.45 2.00
N SER A 196 -11.53 -0.59 2.40
CA SER A 196 -11.95 -1.47 3.50
C SER A 196 -11.49 -2.91 3.26
N ASN A 197 -11.73 -3.45 2.06
CA ASN A 197 -11.35 -4.81 1.72
C ASN A 197 -9.82 -5.01 1.71
N LEU A 198 -9.07 -4.01 1.25
CA LEU A 198 -7.60 -4.07 1.26
C LEU A 198 -7.04 -4.02 2.67
N VAL A 199 -7.58 -3.16 3.54
CA VAL A 199 -7.20 -3.10 4.95
C VAL A 199 -7.48 -4.44 5.64
N ASP A 200 -8.69 -5.00 5.46
CA ASP A 200 -9.05 -6.32 6.02
C ASP A 200 -8.17 -7.46 5.46
N SER A 201 -7.91 -7.43 4.14
CA SER A 201 -7.04 -8.41 3.47
C SER A 201 -5.61 -8.33 3.98
N LEU A 202 -5.07 -7.12 4.11
CA LEU A 202 -3.72 -6.90 4.61
C LEU A 202 -3.62 -7.44 6.03
N GLN A 203 -4.55 -7.10 6.92
CA GLN A 203 -4.57 -7.58 8.30
C GLN A 203 -4.62 -9.11 8.41
N SER A 204 -5.50 -9.75 7.62
CA SER A 204 -5.72 -11.21 7.71
C SER A 204 -4.60 -12.05 7.08
N THR A 205 -3.85 -11.48 6.12
CA THR A 205 -2.84 -12.24 5.35
C THR A 205 -1.42 -11.71 5.50
N TYR A 206 -1.20 -10.66 6.30
CA TYR A 206 0.06 -9.92 6.40
C TYR A 206 1.29 -10.82 6.54
N SER A 207 1.28 -11.76 7.50
CA SER A 207 2.43 -12.61 7.80
C SER A 207 2.81 -13.57 6.67
N THR A 208 1.88 -13.84 5.75
CA THR A 208 2.07 -14.76 4.62
C THR A 208 2.35 -14.05 3.30
N LEU A 209 2.12 -12.72 3.24
CA LEU A 209 2.40 -11.94 2.05
C LEU A 209 3.90 -11.74 1.87
N SER A 210 4.33 -11.87 0.61
CA SER A 210 5.66 -11.45 0.19
C SER A 210 5.85 -9.94 0.41
N THR A 211 7.07 -9.51 0.67
CA THR A 211 7.42 -8.08 0.82
C THR A 211 6.99 -7.26 -0.40
N TYR A 212 7.18 -7.79 -1.61
CA TYR A 212 6.67 -7.20 -2.85
C TYR A 212 5.15 -6.91 -2.77
N ASN A 213 4.33 -7.89 -2.37
CA ASN A 213 2.88 -7.74 -2.29
C ASN A 213 2.44 -6.80 -1.17
N LYS A 214 3.17 -6.77 -0.05
CA LYS A 214 2.93 -5.80 1.03
C LYS A 214 3.09 -4.38 0.51
N ILE A 215 4.19 -4.08 -0.17
CA ILE A 215 4.48 -2.75 -0.72
C ILE A 215 3.38 -2.30 -1.70
N LEU A 216 2.96 -3.17 -2.62
CA LEU A 216 1.90 -2.84 -3.58
C LEU A 216 0.56 -2.55 -2.89
N LYS A 217 0.15 -3.38 -1.93
CA LYS A 217 -1.09 -3.16 -1.18
C LYS A 217 -1.03 -1.87 -0.36
N THR A 218 0.11 -1.56 0.24
CA THR A 218 0.33 -0.31 0.98
C THR A 218 0.21 0.91 0.06
N ALA A 219 0.81 0.86 -1.13
CA ALA A 219 0.68 1.92 -2.13
C ALA A 219 -0.77 2.11 -2.59
N GLU A 220 -1.50 1.02 -2.83
CA GLU A 220 -2.90 1.07 -3.20
C GLU A 220 -3.78 1.66 -2.09
N ILE A 221 -3.55 1.27 -0.83
CA ILE A 221 -4.24 1.85 0.34
C ILE A 221 -4.01 3.36 0.43
N ARG A 222 -2.75 3.81 0.27
CA ARG A 222 -2.40 5.24 0.25
C ARG A 222 -3.19 5.96 -0.83
N ASP A 223 -3.17 5.46 -2.06
CA ASP A 223 -3.80 6.14 -3.20
C ASP A 223 -5.32 6.24 -3.04
N LEU A 224 -5.96 5.16 -2.56
CA LEU A 224 -7.39 5.15 -2.26
C LEU A 224 -7.74 6.12 -1.13
N TYR A 225 -6.93 6.16 -0.07
CA TYR A 225 -7.14 7.11 1.02
C TYR A 225 -7.01 8.57 0.55
N LEU A 226 -5.96 8.88 -0.21
CA LEU A 226 -5.73 10.24 -0.73
C LEU A 226 -6.91 10.70 -1.59
N SER A 227 -7.42 9.81 -2.47
CA SER A 227 -8.61 10.09 -3.28
C SER A 227 -9.85 10.38 -2.43
N LEU A 228 -10.11 9.58 -1.39
CA LEU A 228 -11.24 9.82 -0.49
C LEU A 228 -11.11 11.10 0.31
N ARG A 229 -9.88 11.45 0.71
CA ARG A 229 -9.57 12.69 1.44
C ARG A 229 -9.82 13.93 0.59
N GLU A 230 -9.45 13.91 -0.68
CA GLU A 230 -9.63 15.06 -1.59
C GLU A 230 -11.11 15.39 -1.84
N GLU A 231 -11.98 14.38 -1.83
CA GLU A 231 -13.43 14.53 -2.04
C GLU A 231 -14.23 14.72 -0.74
N ALA A 232 -13.57 14.67 0.41
CA ALA A 232 -14.23 14.65 1.71
C ALA A 232 -14.92 15.97 2.05
N VAL A 233 -16.17 15.88 2.49
CA VAL A 233 -16.93 17.02 3.03
C VAL A 233 -17.01 16.87 4.54
N TYR A 234 -16.11 17.58 5.23
CA TYR A 234 -15.94 17.44 6.67
C TYR A 234 -17.04 18.15 7.47
N SER A 235 -17.55 17.44 8.48
CA SER A 235 -18.45 17.92 9.51
C SER A 235 -17.71 18.06 10.84
N LYS A 236 -18.08 19.04 11.67
CA LYS A 236 -17.49 19.21 13.00
C LYS A 236 -17.93 18.08 13.94
N VAL A 237 -16.98 17.51 14.67
CA VAL A 237 -17.27 16.61 15.80
C VAL A 237 -17.68 17.47 17.00
N ASN A 238 -18.82 17.17 17.59
CA ASN A 238 -19.30 17.82 18.81
C ASN A 238 -19.18 16.86 19.99
N ASP A 239 -18.76 17.37 21.14
CA ASP A 239 -18.59 16.60 22.38
C ASP A 239 -17.77 15.32 22.21
N TYR A 240 -16.84 15.31 21.24
CA TYR A 240 -15.99 14.16 20.90
C TYR A 240 -16.78 12.91 20.45
N VAL A 241 -18.02 13.07 20.00
CA VAL A 241 -18.89 11.98 19.56
C VAL A 241 -19.24 12.13 18.09
N ILE A 242 -19.16 11.03 17.35
CA ILE A 242 -19.65 10.88 15.99
C ILE A 242 -20.76 9.83 16.01
N TYR A 243 -21.98 10.26 15.70
CA TYR A 243 -23.14 9.38 15.62
C TYR A 243 -23.18 8.63 14.28
N GLN A 244 -23.72 7.41 14.28
CA GLN A 244 -24.10 6.77 13.03
C GLN A 244 -25.20 7.58 12.29
N PRO A 245 -25.29 7.50 10.95
CA PRO A 245 -26.36 8.19 10.21
C PRO A 245 -27.76 7.74 10.64
N GLU A 246 -28.72 8.65 10.66
CA GLU A 246 -30.10 8.38 11.13
C GLU A 246 -30.83 7.32 10.30
N ASP A 247 -30.52 7.22 9.01
CA ASP A 247 -31.10 6.28 8.05
C ASP A 247 -30.31 4.97 7.91
N SER A 248 -29.26 4.80 8.73
CA SER A 248 -28.45 3.57 8.74
C SER A 248 -29.19 2.40 9.37
N LYS A 249 -28.88 1.19 8.87
CA LYS A 249 -29.46 -0.07 9.37
C LYS A 249 -28.44 -0.86 10.19
N GLU A 250 -28.92 -1.77 11.04
CA GLU A 250 -28.08 -2.78 11.70
C GLU A 250 -27.13 -3.44 10.69
N GLY A 251 -25.83 -3.41 10.98
CA GLY A 251 -24.78 -4.01 10.16
C GLY A 251 -24.29 -3.15 8.99
N ASP A 252 -24.90 -1.98 8.73
CA ASP A 252 -24.33 -1.02 7.78
C ASP A 252 -22.91 -0.64 8.23
N LYS A 253 -22.00 -0.48 7.27
CA LYS A 253 -20.61 -0.12 7.52
C LYS A 253 -20.30 1.23 6.92
N TYR A 254 -19.53 2.02 7.66
CA TYR A 254 -19.05 3.32 7.20
C TYR A 254 -17.54 3.44 7.44
N LEU A 255 -16.87 4.01 6.45
CA LEU A 255 -15.54 4.56 6.62
C LEU A 255 -15.69 5.95 7.27
N VAL A 256 -14.94 6.19 8.34
CA VAL A 256 -14.88 7.47 9.03
C VAL A 256 -13.52 8.08 8.74
N LEU A 257 -13.49 9.11 7.90
CA LEU A 257 -12.30 9.94 7.77
C LEU A 257 -12.30 10.93 8.92
N LEU A 258 -11.21 11.00 9.69
CA LEU A 258 -11.10 11.81 10.89
C LEU A 258 -9.92 12.75 10.79
N GLN A 259 -10.10 14.01 11.18
CA GLN A 259 -9.04 15.01 11.24
C GLN A 259 -9.06 15.70 12.59
N GLN A 260 -7.86 15.94 13.15
CA GLN A 260 -7.66 16.85 14.25
C GLN A 260 -7.06 18.15 13.72
N LEU A 261 -7.61 19.27 14.16
CA LEU A 261 -7.17 20.61 13.78
C LEU A 261 -6.60 21.36 14.97
N SER A 262 -5.54 22.13 14.73
CA SER A 262 -5.10 23.23 15.60
C SER A 262 -5.43 24.54 14.88
N GLY A 263 -6.50 25.22 15.32
CA GLY A 263 -7.07 26.34 14.56
C GLY A 263 -7.58 25.90 13.19
N LYS A 264 -6.85 26.23 12.11
CA LYS A 264 -7.18 25.84 10.72
C LYS A 264 -6.24 24.80 10.12
N GLU A 265 -5.19 24.43 10.85
CA GLU A 265 -4.18 23.50 10.37
C GLU A 265 -4.56 22.08 10.77
N VAL A 266 -4.54 21.15 9.80
CA VAL A 266 -4.72 19.72 10.07
C VAL A 266 -3.41 19.19 10.65
N VAL A 267 -3.46 18.74 11.90
CA VAL A 267 -2.28 18.25 12.64
C VAL A 267 -2.21 16.73 12.67
N ARG A 268 -3.36 16.05 12.59
CA ARG A 268 -3.46 14.59 12.50
C ARG A 268 -4.62 14.21 11.61
N GLU A 269 -4.45 13.15 10.84
CA GLU A 269 -5.49 12.52 10.05
C GLU A 269 -5.54 11.04 10.37
N ASP A 270 -6.74 10.47 10.35
CA ASP A 270 -6.94 9.06 10.60
C ASP A 270 -8.13 8.50 9.82
N ILE A 271 -8.20 7.18 9.73
CA ILE A 271 -9.32 6.43 9.16
C ILE A 271 -9.83 5.49 10.24
N GLN A 272 -11.15 5.45 10.44
CA GLN A 272 -11.80 4.51 11.33
C GLN A 272 -12.93 3.77 10.61
N PHE A 273 -13.37 2.65 11.17
CA PHE A 273 -14.50 1.88 10.64
C PHE A 273 -15.63 1.85 11.66
N LEU A 274 -16.80 2.33 11.24
CA LEU A 274 -18.03 2.29 12.01
C LEU A 274 -18.92 1.16 11.49
N ILE A 275 -19.37 0.30 12.40
CA ILE A 275 -20.41 -0.70 12.12
C ILE A 275 -21.66 -0.27 12.87
N CYS A 276 -22.71 0.05 12.15
CA CYS A 276 -23.97 0.51 12.71
C CYS A 276 -24.64 -0.61 13.51
N THR A 277 -25.14 -0.23 14.69
CA THR A 277 -25.96 -1.10 15.53
C THR A 277 -27.29 -0.40 15.79
N GLU A 278 -28.38 -1.14 15.73
CA GLU A 278 -29.73 -0.68 15.91
C GLU A 278 -30.44 -1.61 16.90
N GLY A 279 -30.44 -1.21 18.16
CA GLY A 279 -31.16 -1.89 19.22
C GLY A 279 -32.56 -1.32 19.39
N HIS A 280 -33.57 -1.96 18.79
CA HIS A 280 -34.98 -1.67 19.09
C HIS A 280 -35.43 -2.44 20.31
N LYS A 281 -35.40 -1.80 21.49
CA LYS A 281 -36.04 -2.35 22.70
C LYS A 281 -37.39 -1.67 22.91
N GLN A 282 -38.45 -2.28 22.42
CA GLN A 282 -39.74 -2.15 23.10
C GLN A 282 -39.78 -3.18 24.23
N LYS A 283 -39.34 -2.83 25.45
CA LYS A 283 -39.68 -3.65 26.62
C LYS A 283 -39.33 -3.06 27.98
N VAL A 284 -40.29 -3.18 28.91
CA VAL A 284 -40.02 -3.54 30.31
C VAL A 284 -38.91 -4.61 30.32
N GLU A 285 -37.83 -4.29 31.01
CA GLU A 285 -36.51 -4.95 31.09
C GLU A 285 -36.43 -6.48 30.91
N LYS A 286 -35.42 -6.97 30.18
CA LYS A 286 -34.17 -7.56 30.75
C LYS A 286 -33.28 -8.20 29.67
N PRO A 287 -31.97 -8.34 29.94
CA PRO A 287 -30.91 -8.36 28.93
C PRO A 287 -30.50 -9.77 28.52
N LEU A 288 -29.90 -9.86 27.34
CA LEU A 288 -28.86 -10.81 26.94
C LEU A 288 -28.27 -10.23 25.65
N ILE A 289 -26.95 -10.30 25.49
CA ILE A 289 -26.25 -10.72 24.27
C ILE A 289 -24.75 -10.70 24.61
N GLU A 290 -24.12 -11.87 24.47
CA GLU A 290 -22.68 -12.00 24.29
C GLU A 290 -22.32 -11.51 22.88
N ILE A 291 -21.37 -10.58 22.76
CA ILE A 291 -20.86 -10.15 21.47
C ILE A 291 -19.44 -10.71 21.29
N LYS A 292 -19.24 -11.44 20.19
CA LYS A 292 -17.92 -11.80 19.68
C LYS A 292 -17.15 -10.50 19.37
N LYS A 293 -16.01 -10.33 20.00
CA LYS A 293 -15.01 -9.33 19.64
C LYS A 293 -14.78 -9.38 18.12
N ALA A 294 -15.04 -8.29 17.42
CA ALA A 294 -14.12 -7.90 16.36
C ALA A 294 -12.82 -7.60 17.11
N THR A 295 -11.84 -8.45 16.90
CA THR A 295 -10.51 -8.34 17.50
C THR A 295 -10.05 -6.91 17.31
N ALA A 296 -9.81 -6.18 18.40
CA ALA A 296 -8.89 -5.05 18.35
C ALA A 296 -7.70 -5.52 17.52
N LEU A 297 -7.27 -4.70 16.56
CA LEU A 297 -6.08 -4.95 15.76
C LEU A 297 -5.00 -5.54 16.67
N PRO A 298 -4.49 -6.76 16.39
CA PRO A 298 -3.38 -7.28 17.15
C PRO A 298 -2.23 -6.29 17.04
N ARG A 299 -1.90 -5.61 18.15
CA ARG A 299 -0.63 -4.90 18.31
C ARG A 299 0.48 -5.94 18.22
N THR A 300 0.95 -6.22 17.01
CA THR A 300 2.26 -6.78 16.65
C THR A 300 2.33 -6.88 15.13
N PHE A 301 2.37 -5.76 14.41
CA PHE A 301 2.94 -5.79 13.08
C PHE A 301 4.46 -5.70 13.25
N ASP A 302 5.19 -6.71 12.78
CA ASP A 302 6.57 -6.51 12.35
C ASP A 302 6.49 -5.44 11.25
N SER A 303 6.75 -4.20 11.67
CA SER A 303 6.47 -2.99 10.90
C SER A 303 7.21 -3.01 9.57
N ILE A 304 6.51 -2.69 8.47
CA ILE A 304 7.05 -2.36 7.15
C ILE A 304 8.15 -1.31 7.30
N ILE A 305 8.02 -0.36 8.23
CA ILE A 305 9.05 0.63 8.54
C ILE A 305 10.35 -0.04 9.04
N LEU A 306 10.28 -1.14 9.79
CA LEU A 306 11.46 -1.92 10.20
C LEU A 306 12.18 -2.53 8.98
N LEU A 307 11.45 -2.82 7.89
CA LEU A 307 12.04 -3.23 6.60
C LEU A 307 12.90 -2.12 5.98
N VAL A 308 12.44 -0.87 6.06
CA VAL A 308 13.02 0.27 5.32
C VAL A 308 13.96 1.14 6.17
N VAL A 309 13.89 1.11 7.51
CA VAL A 309 14.66 2.02 8.41
C VAL A 309 16.16 1.83 8.40
N LEU A 310 16.67 0.62 8.18
CA LEU A 310 18.08 0.32 8.42
C LEU A 310 18.93 0.23 7.13
N ALA A 311 18.36 0.47 5.94
CA ALA A 311 19.14 0.61 4.71
C ALA A 311 20.11 1.81 4.81
N VAL A 312 19.64 2.94 5.36
CA VAL A 312 20.43 4.19 5.51
C VAL A 312 21.59 4.06 6.51
N ILE A 313 21.44 3.26 7.58
CA ILE A 313 22.49 3.08 8.60
C ILE A 313 23.60 2.14 8.11
N VAL A 314 23.27 1.11 7.33
CA VAL A 314 24.27 0.22 6.72
C VAL A 314 25.00 0.91 5.56
N ILE A 315 24.28 1.67 4.70
CA ILE A 315 24.86 2.44 3.59
C ILE A 315 25.87 3.48 4.10
N THR A 316 25.54 4.23 5.15
CA THR A 316 26.48 5.20 5.76
C THR A 316 27.72 4.51 6.36
N THR A 317 27.56 3.34 6.97
CA THR A 317 28.69 2.58 7.55
C THR A 317 29.61 2.00 6.45
N ILE A 318 29.06 1.48 5.35
CA ILE A 318 29.84 0.94 4.22
C ILE A 318 30.51 2.05 3.40
N ALA A 319 29.83 3.18 3.15
CA ALA A 319 30.40 4.34 2.47
C ALA A 319 31.60 4.91 3.25
N VAL A 320 31.53 4.94 4.59
CA VAL A 320 32.67 5.30 5.45
C VAL A 320 33.83 4.31 5.32
N ILE A 321 33.56 3.00 5.30
CA ILE A 321 34.60 1.96 5.13
C ILE A 321 35.26 2.04 3.75
N LEU A 322 34.49 2.27 2.68
CA LEU A 322 35.01 2.44 1.33
C LEU A 322 35.85 3.73 1.20
N ARG A 323 35.44 4.82 1.87
CA ARG A 323 36.20 6.07 1.91
C ARG A 323 37.52 5.93 2.67
N ILE A 324 37.53 5.20 3.80
CA ILE A 324 38.76 4.89 4.57
C ILE A 324 39.71 4.00 3.74
N ARG A 325 39.20 2.97 3.05
CA ARG A 325 40.01 2.12 2.16
C ARG A 325 40.60 2.87 0.98
N LYS A 326 39.90 3.89 0.46
CA LYS A 326 40.38 4.73 -0.64
C LYS A 326 41.44 5.75 -0.19
N LEU A 327 41.38 6.22 1.06
CA LEU A 327 42.40 7.08 1.66
C LEU A 327 43.69 6.31 1.99
N ASN A 328 43.59 5.10 2.54
CA ASN A 328 44.75 4.26 2.85
C ASN A 328 45.46 3.69 1.61
N LYS A 329 44.83 3.75 0.43
CA LYS A 329 45.45 3.37 -0.86
C LYS A 329 46.27 4.49 -1.50
N ASN A 330 46.21 5.70 -0.94
CA ASN A 330 46.94 6.86 -1.43
C ASN A 330 48.16 7.21 -0.52
N GLU A 331 48.48 6.36 0.46
CA GLU A 331 49.65 6.48 1.35
C GLU A 331 50.73 5.39 1.13
N GLU A 332 50.70 4.68 0.00
CA GLU A 332 51.85 3.92 -0.54
C GLU A 332 52.27 4.47 -1.91
#